data_AF-A0A1H3MI58-F1
#
_entry.id   AF-A0A1H3MI58-F1
#
_cell.length_a   1.000
_cell.length_b   1.000
_cell.length_c   1.000
_cell.angle_alpha   90.00
_cell.angle_beta   90.00
_cell.angle_gamma   90.00
#
_symmetry.space_group_name_H-M   'P 1'
#
loop_
_entity.id
_entity.type
_entity.pdbx_description
1 polymer ?
#
loop_
_entity_poly.entity_id
_entity_poly.type
_entity_poly.pdbx_seq_one_letter_code
_entity_poly.pdbx_strand_id
1 'polypeptide(L)'
;MLRTSAFVFALAFPTAGSAQDSWSTFDYQSGNMYNNYSDGQGVTTYGNNIQGGTNWNLRQDYDGSYSGTDSQGNFFYGDQNSGFYSNPGTGTTCIGTGALRTCY
;
A
#
# COMPACT_ATOMS: atom_id res chain seq x y z
N MET A 1 -65.71 4.73 9.38
CA MET A 1 -64.52 5.33 8.71
C MET A 1 -63.43 5.48 9.76
N LEU A 2 -62.33 4.74 9.65
CA LEU A 2 -61.07 5.07 10.35
C LEU A 2 -59.93 4.51 9.48
N ARG A 3 -59.17 5.41 8.84
CA ARG A 3 -58.01 5.07 8.02
C ARG A 3 -56.79 5.10 8.92
N THR A 4 -56.23 3.93 9.23
CA THR A 4 -54.97 3.83 9.99
C THR A 4 -53.82 3.99 9.01
N SER A 5 -53.22 5.17 8.96
CA SER A 5 -52.00 5.44 8.20
C SER A 5 -50.80 4.83 8.93
N ALA A 6 -50.16 3.83 8.32
CA ALA A 6 -48.90 3.28 8.79
C ALA A 6 -47.74 4.20 8.37
N PHE A 7 -47.00 4.74 9.34
CA PHE A 7 -45.74 5.43 9.10
C PHE A 7 -44.65 4.40 8.81
N VAL A 8 -44.06 4.46 7.61
CA VAL A 8 -42.88 3.67 7.25
C VAL A 8 -41.64 4.41 7.74
N PHE A 9 -40.91 3.82 8.69
CA PHE A 9 -39.63 4.33 9.17
C PHE A 9 -38.53 3.75 8.27
N ALA A 10 -38.01 4.56 7.34
CA ALA A 10 -36.89 4.15 6.49
C ALA A 10 -35.58 4.21 7.30
N LEU A 11 -34.96 3.04 7.52
CA LEU A 11 -33.61 2.96 8.09
C LEU A 11 -32.60 3.39 7.01
N ALA A 12 -32.04 4.59 7.15
CA ALA A 12 -30.88 5.00 6.38
C ALA A 12 -29.66 4.22 6.89
N PHE A 13 -29.20 3.22 6.14
CA PHE A 13 -27.93 2.56 6.40
C PHE A 13 -26.82 3.52 5.96
N PRO A 14 -25.90 3.95 6.85
CA PRO A 14 -24.72 4.67 6.42
C PRO A 14 -23.91 3.74 5.52
N THR A 15 -23.71 4.11 4.26
CA THR A 15 -22.71 3.48 3.41
C THR A 15 -21.36 3.72 4.07
N ALA A 16 -20.77 2.69 4.67
CA ALA A 16 -19.41 2.73 5.20
C ALA A 16 -18.46 3.02 4.03
N GLY A 17 -18.12 4.28 3.81
CA GLY A 17 -16.94 4.63 3.02
C GLY A 17 -15.72 4.12 3.78
N SER A 18 -14.80 3.45 3.09
CA SER A 18 -13.52 3.06 3.69
C SER A 18 -12.85 4.31 4.24
N ALA A 19 -12.54 4.31 5.54
CA ALA A 19 -11.81 5.41 6.15
C ALA A 19 -10.41 5.43 5.55
N GLN A 20 -10.15 6.40 4.68
CA GLN A 20 -8.82 6.62 4.13
C GLN A 20 -7.97 7.30 5.21
N ASP A 21 -6.88 6.66 5.64
CA ASP A 21 -5.94 7.21 6.61
C ASP A 21 -4.64 7.61 5.89
N SER A 22 -3.98 8.67 6.37
CA SER A 22 -2.73 9.15 5.77
C SER A 22 -1.75 9.62 6.83
N TRP A 23 -0.50 9.18 6.73
CA TRP A 23 0.57 9.59 7.63
C TRP A 23 1.90 9.69 6.91
N SER A 24 2.78 10.54 7.44
CA SER A 24 4.15 10.70 6.96
C SER A 24 5.15 10.27 8.00
N THR A 25 6.27 9.71 7.55
CA THR A 25 7.36 9.30 8.43
C THR A 25 8.69 9.67 7.78
N PHE A 26 9.62 10.16 8.60
CA PHE A 26 10.98 10.45 8.17
C PHE A 26 11.95 9.56 8.93
N ASP A 27 12.76 8.80 8.19
CA ASP A 27 13.87 8.04 8.72
C ASP A 27 15.17 8.83 8.51
N TYR A 28 15.68 9.39 9.60
CA TYR A 28 16.91 10.19 9.59
C TYR A 28 18.17 9.37 9.30
N GLN A 29 18.15 8.05 9.53
CA GLN A 29 19.33 7.20 9.32
C GLN A 29 19.55 6.94 7.82
N SER A 30 18.47 6.66 7.09
CA SER A 30 18.52 6.46 5.65
C SER A 30 18.27 7.73 4.82
N GLY A 31 17.74 8.79 5.43
CA GLY A 31 17.32 10.01 4.73
C GLY A 31 16.04 9.83 3.92
N ASN A 32 15.27 8.77 4.18
CA ASN A 32 14.03 8.47 3.49
C ASN A 32 12.84 9.18 4.14
N MET A 33 12.02 9.79 3.30
CA MET A 33 10.70 10.31 3.64
C MET A 33 9.64 9.42 2.99
N TYR A 34 8.63 9.05 3.78
CA TYR A 34 7.54 8.17 3.38
C TYR A 34 6.21 8.88 3.59
N ASN A 35 5.38 8.90 2.56
CA ASN A 35 3.98 9.33 2.66
C ASN A 35 3.09 8.12 2.39
N ASN A 36 2.31 7.73 3.39
CA ASN A 36 1.48 6.53 3.37
C ASN A 36 0.01 6.92 3.30
N TYR A 37 -0.75 6.15 2.52
CA TYR A 37 -2.18 6.29 2.34
C TYR A 37 -2.82 4.90 2.46
N SER A 38 -3.58 4.67 3.53
CA SER A 38 -4.36 3.45 3.74
C SER A 38 -5.78 3.65 3.24
N ASP A 39 -6.35 2.66 2.53
CA ASP A 39 -7.70 2.73 1.95
C ASP A 39 -8.62 1.58 2.37
N GLY A 40 -8.21 0.81 3.38
CA GLY A 40 -8.95 -0.35 3.85
C GLY A 40 -8.85 -1.58 2.94
N GLN A 41 -8.06 -1.54 1.87
CA GLN A 41 -7.62 -2.72 1.10
C GLN A 41 -6.10 -2.94 1.21
N GLY A 42 -5.38 -1.93 1.68
CA GLY A 42 -3.93 -1.95 1.80
C GLY A 42 -3.38 -0.55 2.04
N VAL A 43 -2.08 -0.40 1.82
CA VAL A 43 -1.33 0.85 2.00
C VAL A 43 -0.57 1.18 0.73
N THR A 44 -0.76 2.40 0.24
CA THR A 44 0.07 2.99 -0.80
C THR A 44 1.11 3.90 -0.16
N THR A 45 2.39 3.61 -0.40
CA THR A 45 3.52 4.39 0.09
C THR A 45 4.20 5.10 -1.07
N TYR A 46 4.41 6.40 -0.93
CA TYR A 46 5.28 7.20 -1.78
C TYR A 46 6.55 7.51 -1.00
N GLY A 47 7.69 7.05 -1.51
CA GLY A 47 8.99 7.24 -0.91
C GLY A 47 9.83 8.26 -1.68
N ASN A 48 10.61 9.04 -0.94
CA ASN A 48 11.69 9.86 -1.47
C ASN A 48 12.91 9.76 -0.57
N ASN A 49 14.10 9.60 -1.14
CA ASN A 49 15.35 9.78 -0.42
C ASN A 49 15.85 11.21 -0.65
N ILE A 50 15.90 12.02 0.40
CA ILE A 50 16.25 13.44 0.28
C ILE A 50 17.74 13.63 -0.02
N GLN A 51 18.59 12.69 0.40
CA GLN A 51 20.04 12.75 0.16
C GLN A 51 20.40 12.37 -1.27
N GLY A 52 19.76 11.32 -1.80
CA GLY A 52 20.02 10.78 -3.13
C GLY A 52 19.13 11.32 -4.25
N GLY A 53 18.05 12.05 -3.91
CA GLY A 53 17.08 12.56 -4.89
C GLY A 53 16.25 11.47 -5.59
N THR A 54 16.21 10.25 -5.06
CA THR A 54 15.48 9.11 -5.65
C THR A 54 14.06 9.05 -5.12
N ASN A 55 13.08 8.78 -5.99
CA ASN A 55 11.68 8.60 -5.64
C ASN A 55 11.20 7.20 -5.98
N TRP A 56 10.20 6.68 -5.29
CA TRP A 56 9.58 5.40 -5.64
C TRP A 56 8.15 5.36 -5.07
N ASN A 57 7.37 4.41 -5.54
CA ASN A 57 6.06 4.12 -4.95
C ASN A 57 5.87 2.62 -4.79
N LEU A 58 5.07 2.25 -3.79
CA LEU A 58 4.70 0.90 -3.46
C LEU A 58 3.21 0.89 -3.11
N ARG A 59 2.46 -0.07 -3.64
CA ARG A 59 1.18 -0.52 -3.12
C ARG A 59 1.40 -1.86 -2.45
N GLN A 60 1.01 -1.97 -1.19
CA GLN A 60 0.97 -3.23 -0.46
C GLN A 60 -0.46 -3.53 -0.04
N ASP A 61 -0.98 -4.68 -0.47
CA ASP A 61 -2.33 -5.14 -0.15
C ASP A 61 -2.32 -6.02 1.10
N TYR A 62 -3.48 -6.16 1.75
CA TYR A 62 -3.59 -6.92 3.00
C TYR A 62 -3.36 -8.42 2.85
N ASP A 63 -3.45 -8.95 1.63
CA ASP A 63 -3.09 -10.33 1.35
C ASP A 63 -1.56 -10.53 1.34
N GLY A 64 -0.78 -9.46 1.47
CA GLY A 64 0.69 -9.46 1.50
C GLY A 64 1.32 -9.29 0.12
N SER A 65 0.53 -9.30 -0.96
CA SER A 65 1.02 -8.94 -2.28
C SER A 65 1.40 -7.45 -2.31
N TYR A 66 2.41 -7.13 -3.11
CA TYR A 66 2.79 -5.75 -3.32
C TYR A 66 3.33 -5.51 -4.72
N SER A 67 3.22 -4.26 -5.17
CA SER A 67 3.77 -3.81 -6.44
C SER A 67 4.16 -2.34 -6.38
N GLY A 68 4.96 -1.88 -7.31
CA GLY A 68 5.45 -0.52 -7.27
C GLY A 68 6.34 -0.16 -8.45
N THR A 69 6.87 1.05 -8.39
CA THR A 69 7.84 1.56 -9.37
C THR A 69 9.04 2.12 -8.62
N ASP A 70 10.25 1.73 -9.04
CA ASP A 70 11.49 2.24 -8.48
C ASP A 70 11.85 3.62 -9.04
N SER A 71 12.99 4.18 -8.58
CA SER A 71 13.46 5.51 -8.99
C SER A 71 13.92 5.63 -10.43
N GLN A 72 14.12 4.50 -11.11
CA GLN A 72 14.46 4.46 -12.53
C GLN A 72 13.20 4.28 -13.40
N GLY A 73 12.03 4.15 -12.78
CA GLY A 73 10.77 3.91 -13.48
C GLY A 73 10.49 2.43 -13.75
N ASN A 74 11.28 1.51 -13.19
CA ASN A 74 11.02 0.09 -13.39
C ASN A 74 9.91 -0.39 -12.47
N PHE A 75 8.94 -1.10 -13.05
CA PHE A 75 7.93 -1.79 -12.28
C PHE A 75 8.53 -2.98 -11.53
N PHE A 76 8.12 -3.17 -10.28
CA PHE A 76 8.45 -4.34 -9.48
C PHE A 76 7.20 -4.86 -8.76
N TYR A 77 7.25 -6.13 -8.37
CA TYR A 77 6.17 -6.78 -7.63
C TYR A 77 6.69 -7.90 -6.75
N GLY A 78 5.86 -8.38 -5.84
CA GLY A 78 6.23 -9.43 -4.93
C GLY A 78 5.12 -9.82 -3.96
N ASP A 79 5.49 -10.64 -3.00
CA ASP A 79 4.61 -11.06 -1.92
C ASP A 79 5.43 -11.15 -0.63
N GLN A 80 5.00 -10.40 0.39
CA GLN A 80 5.72 -10.31 1.66
C GLN A 80 5.68 -11.64 2.42
N ASN A 81 4.63 -12.43 2.28
CA ASN A 81 4.46 -13.68 3.02
C ASN A 81 5.48 -14.74 2.59
N SER A 82 5.74 -14.85 1.29
CA SER A 82 6.72 -15.75 0.69
C SER A 82 8.12 -15.14 0.62
N GLY A 83 8.24 -13.82 0.77
CA GLY A 83 9.48 -13.09 0.54
C GLY A 83 9.88 -13.00 -0.93
N PHE A 84 8.94 -13.30 -1.84
CA PHE A 84 9.17 -13.20 -3.28
C PHE A 84 9.22 -11.74 -3.72
N TYR A 85 10.17 -11.41 -4.60
CA TYR A 85 10.32 -10.10 -5.23
C TYR A 85 10.81 -10.27 -6.66
N SER A 86 10.32 -9.45 -7.58
CA SER A 86 10.80 -9.37 -8.94
C SER A 86 10.79 -7.93 -9.45
N ASN A 87 11.89 -7.51 -10.07
CA ASN A 87 12.01 -6.28 -10.83
C ASN A 87 12.52 -6.63 -12.23
N PRO A 88 11.63 -6.81 -13.21
CA PRO A 88 12.02 -7.15 -14.58
C PRO A 88 12.88 -6.08 -15.27
N GLY A 89 12.77 -4.81 -14.87
CA GLY A 89 13.55 -3.72 -15.45
C GLY A 89 15.04 -3.79 -15.08
N THR A 90 15.37 -4.33 -13.90
CA THR A 90 16.76 -4.57 -13.48
C THR A 90 17.19 -6.03 -13.65
N GLY A 91 16.27 -6.94 -13.96
CA GLY A 91 16.48 -8.38 -13.98
C GLY A 91 16.56 -9.02 -12.59
N THR A 92 16.33 -8.25 -11.52
CA THR A 92 16.51 -8.72 -10.15
C THR A 92 15.32 -9.57 -9.69
N THR A 93 15.60 -10.74 -9.13
CA THR A 93 14.58 -11.58 -8.48
C THR A 93 15.08 -12.05 -7.12
N CYS A 94 14.26 -11.92 -6.07
CA CYS A 94 14.61 -12.40 -4.74
C CYS A 94 13.57 -13.37 -4.17
N ILE A 95 14.02 -14.26 -3.29
CA ILE A 95 13.19 -15.21 -2.55
C ILE A 95 13.67 -15.27 -1.09
N GLY A 96 12.74 -15.47 -0.16
CA GLY A 96 13.03 -15.57 1.28
C GLY A 96 12.97 -14.23 2.00
N THR A 97 12.98 -14.27 3.33
CA THR A 97 12.79 -13.10 4.19
C THR A 97 13.97 -12.89 5.14
N GLY A 98 14.14 -11.65 5.61
CA GLY A 98 15.18 -11.28 6.57
C GLY A 98 16.59 -11.65 6.10
N ALA A 99 17.40 -12.17 7.02
CA ALA A 99 18.80 -12.55 6.77
C ALA A 99 18.98 -13.73 5.80
N LEU A 100 17.90 -14.48 5.49
CA LEU A 100 17.95 -15.62 4.57
C LEU A 100 17.52 -15.26 3.14
N ARG A 101 17.22 -13.98 2.87
CA ARG A 101 16.82 -13.52 1.54
C ARG A 101 17.97 -13.68 0.54
N THR A 102 17.68 -14.30 -0.59
CA THR A 102 18.64 -14.47 -1.70
C THR A 102 18.10 -13.76 -2.94
N CYS A 103 18.97 -13.05 -3.67
CA CYS A 103 18.63 -12.34 -4.90
C CYS A 103 19.55 -12.75 -6.05
N TYR A 104 19.00 -12.76 -7.26
CA TYR A 104 19.67 -13.09 -8.52
C TYR A 104 19.45 -11.96 -9.53
#